data_AF-A0A0K8QCT3-F1
#
_entry.id   AF-A0A0K8QCT3-F1
#
_cell.length_a   1.000
_cell.length_b   1.000
_cell.length_c   1.000
_cell.angle_alpha   90.00
_cell.angle_beta   90.00
_cell.angle_gamma   90.00
#
_symmetry.space_group_name_H-M   'P 1'
#
loop_
_entity.id
_entity.type
_entity.pdbx_description
1 polymer ?
#
loop_
_entity_poly.entity_id
_entity_poly.type
_entity_poly.pdbx_seq_one_letter_code
_entity_poly.pdbx_strand_id
1 'polypeptide(L)'
;MVIPGGVDGHCHVAQVTGRFRTLDDYRTTSTAALWGGTTTIIDFGIPRDAQESPLDAVLNKKRLAAESRCDVALHGSVVSWDETVPWQLEQLAAEGVRSVKMYTTNRGSTMADGDTILKVMREMVRLDGLTYIHAEHDPIIADCTEQHAADGRIGIDHLHSTRPELAEEISVKETLAMAEYTGAPVYFVHQSTPARWIWSPRPAGAARWPTPRRVRTT
;
A
#
# COMPACT_ATOMS: atom_id res chain seq x y z
N MET A 1 -32.49 -2.70 5.38
CA MET A 1 -31.92 -3.20 4.11
C MET A 1 -31.15 -4.48 4.40
N VAL A 2 -31.03 -5.39 3.43
CA VAL A 2 -30.07 -6.50 3.47
C VAL A 2 -29.03 -6.20 2.39
N ILE A 3 -27.77 -6.07 2.79
CA ILE A 3 -26.64 -5.73 1.90
C ILE A 3 -25.48 -6.69 2.17
N PRO A 4 -24.55 -6.88 1.21
CA PRO A 4 -23.29 -7.57 1.48
C PRO A 4 -22.53 -6.89 2.63
N GLY A 5 -21.76 -7.69 3.38
CA GLY A 5 -20.86 -7.14 4.38
C GLY A 5 -19.76 -6.28 3.73
N GLY A 6 -19.30 -5.28 4.48
CA GLY A 6 -18.23 -4.40 4.02
C GLY A 6 -16.91 -5.15 3.82
N VAL A 7 -16.09 -4.66 2.89
CA VAL A 7 -14.71 -5.07 2.70
C VAL A 7 -13.82 -3.87 2.98
N ASP A 8 -13.07 -3.91 4.08
CA ASP A 8 -12.08 -2.89 4.38
C ASP A 8 -10.75 -3.27 3.70
N GLY A 9 -10.42 -2.55 2.63
CA GLY A 9 -9.24 -2.81 1.81
C GLY A 9 -7.94 -2.25 2.36
N HIS A 10 -7.92 -1.63 3.54
CA HIS A 10 -6.71 -1.04 4.11
C HIS A 10 -6.72 -1.08 5.64
N CYS A 11 -6.30 -2.21 6.21
CA CYS A 11 -6.07 -2.35 7.65
C CYS A 11 -4.57 -2.44 7.97
N HIS A 12 -4.20 -2.10 9.21
CA HIS A 12 -2.86 -2.37 9.75
C HIS A 12 -3.01 -3.10 11.10
N VAL A 13 -2.99 -4.43 11.07
CA VAL A 13 -3.35 -5.27 12.23
C VAL A 13 -2.12 -5.90 12.86
N ALA A 14 -1.97 -5.82 14.17
CA ALA A 14 -0.77 -6.29 14.87
C ALA A 14 0.56 -5.78 14.24
N GLN A 15 0.53 -4.63 13.57
CA GLN A 15 1.62 -4.13 12.74
C GLN A 15 2.76 -3.64 13.63
N VAL A 16 3.98 -4.05 13.30
CA VAL A 16 5.20 -3.55 13.94
C VAL A 16 5.75 -2.39 13.12
N THR A 17 6.05 -1.27 13.77
CA THR A 17 6.65 -0.08 13.17
C THR A 17 7.73 0.45 14.10
N GLY A 18 8.98 0.25 13.72
CA GLY A 18 10.13 0.44 14.60
C GLY A 18 9.98 -0.40 15.87
N ARG A 19 10.03 0.24 17.04
CA ARG A 19 9.89 -0.44 18.34
C ARG A 19 8.45 -0.64 18.81
N PHE A 20 7.46 -0.12 18.07
CA PHE A 20 6.07 -0.14 18.49
C PHE A 20 5.28 -1.19 17.71
N ARG A 21 4.23 -1.71 18.34
CA ARG A 21 3.23 -2.58 17.69
C ARG A 21 1.86 -1.96 17.90
N THR A 22 1.00 -2.03 16.89
CA THR A 22 -0.42 -1.63 17.04
C THR A 22 -1.04 -2.42 18.18
N LEU A 23 -1.89 -1.75 18.99
CA LEU A 23 -2.55 -2.38 20.12
C LEU A 23 -3.59 -3.42 19.68
N ASP A 24 -4.24 -3.17 18.54
CA ASP A 24 -5.21 -4.10 17.99
C ASP A 24 -4.53 -5.31 17.32
N ASP A 25 -4.96 -6.49 17.73
CA ASP A 25 -4.65 -7.77 17.10
C ASP A 25 -5.78 -8.19 16.15
N TYR A 26 -5.66 -9.37 15.53
CA TYR A 26 -6.68 -9.84 14.59
C TYR A 26 -8.02 -10.14 15.27
N ARG A 27 -8.02 -10.55 16.55
CA ARG A 27 -9.27 -10.78 17.29
C ARG A 27 -9.98 -9.47 17.59
N THR A 28 -9.28 -8.45 18.08
CA THR A 28 -9.90 -7.15 18.40
C THR A 28 -10.32 -6.43 17.13
N THR A 29 -9.46 -6.39 16.11
CA THR A 29 -9.75 -5.73 14.83
C THR A 29 -10.96 -6.35 14.14
N SER A 30 -10.98 -7.66 13.95
CA SER A 30 -12.10 -8.35 13.28
C SER A 30 -13.39 -8.26 14.08
N THR A 31 -13.32 -8.23 15.41
CA THR A 31 -14.50 -7.98 16.25
C THR A 31 -15.07 -6.59 15.96
N ALA A 32 -14.22 -5.56 15.96
CA ALA A 32 -14.65 -4.19 15.65
C ALA A 32 -15.21 -4.07 14.23
N ALA A 33 -14.56 -4.70 13.24
CA ALA A 33 -15.03 -4.74 11.85
C ALA A 33 -16.45 -5.31 11.76
N LEU A 34 -16.70 -6.47 12.39
CA LEU A 34 -18.01 -7.12 12.38
C LEU A 34 -19.10 -6.28 13.07
N TRP A 35 -18.79 -5.61 14.18
CA TRP A 35 -19.71 -4.67 14.83
C TRP A 35 -20.09 -3.50 13.91
N GLY A 36 -19.17 -3.07 13.03
CA GLY A 36 -19.41 -2.05 12.02
C GLY A 36 -20.08 -2.55 10.73
N GLY A 37 -20.32 -3.86 10.59
CA GLY A 37 -20.87 -4.47 9.38
C GLY A 37 -19.83 -4.80 8.30
N THR A 38 -18.54 -4.69 8.59
CA THR A 38 -17.43 -5.16 7.74
C THR A 38 -17.14 -6.62 8.02
N THR A 39 -17.19 -7.46 6.98
CA THR A 39 -17.03 -8.92 7.09
C THR A 39 -15.73 -9.44 6.49
N THR A 40 -14.95 -8.57 5.84
CA THR A 40 -13.63 -8.91 5.30
C THR A 40 -12.69 -7.73 5.51
N ILE A 41 -11.47 -8.02 5.95
CA ILE A 41 -10.39 -7.04 6.07
C ILE A 41 -9.22 -7.44 5.19
N ILE A 42 -8.48 -6.47 4.68
CA ILE A 42 -7.24 -6.69 3.93
C ILE A 42 -6.10 -5.98 4.66
N ASP A 43 -5.14 -6.75 5.15
CA ASP A 43 -3.98 -6.25 5.91
C ASP A 43 -2.69 -6.36 5.08
N PHE A 44 -1.59 -5.78 5.55
CA PHE A 44 -0.32 -5.75 4.83
C PHE A 44 0.75 -6.60 5.52
N GLY A 45 1.37 -7.51 4.77
CA GLY A 45 2.63 -8.16 5.12
C GLY A 45 3.80 -7.25 4.81
N ILE A 46 4.07 -6.29 5.71
CA ILE A 46 5.18 -5.35 5.60
C ILE A 46 6.38 -5.91 6.36
N PRO A 47 7.54 -6.10 5.70
CA PRO A 47 8.80 -6.42 6.39
C PRO A 47 9.05 -5.46 7.56
N ARG A 48 9.29 -6.03 8.74
CA ARG A 48 9.53 -5.27 9.98
C ARG A 48 10.88 -4.55 9.98
N ASP A 49 11.84 -5.11 9.25
CA ASP A 49 13.23 -4.67 9.13
C ASP A 49 13.82 -5.19 7.80
N ALA A 50 15.08 -4.85 7.51
CA ALA A 50 15.76 -5.26 6.28
C ALA A 50 16.13 -6.76 6.24
N GLN A 51 15.96 -7.49 7.34
CA GLN A 51 16.29 -8.91 7.44
C GLN A 51 15.07 -9.81 7.18
N GLU A 52 13.85 -9.28 7.33
CA GLU A 52 12.62 -9.98 6.99
C GLU A 52 12.31 -9.85 5.50
N SER A 53 12.10 -11.00 4.85
CA SER A 53 11.77 -11.03 3.43
C SER A 53 10.30 -10.66 3.18
N PRO A 54 9.93 -10.12 1.99
CA PRO A 54 8.54 -9.93 1.59
C PRO A 54 7.64 -11.16 1.81
N LEU A 55 8.14 -12.35 1.49
CA LEU A 55 7.40 -13.60 1.69
C LEU A 55 7.19 -13.92 3.17
N ASP A 56 8.24 -13.83 3.98
CA ASP A 56 8.17 -14.12 5.42
C ASP A 56 7.23 -13.17 6.15
N ALA A 57 7.21 -11.88 5.76
CA ALA A 57 6.30 -10.89 6.33
C ALA A 57 4.83 -11.28 6.12
N VAL A 58 4.46 -11.74 4.91
CA VAL A 58 3.10 -12.21 4.59
C VAL A 58 2.78 -13.51 5.34
N LEU A 59 3.71 -14.48 5.38
CA LEU A 59 3.49 -15.74 6.10
C LEU A 59 3.30 -15.51 7.61
N ASN A 60 4.05 -14.57 8.20
CA ASN A 60 3.86 -14.17 9.59
C ASN A 60 2.48 -13.55 9.82
N LYS A 61 2.03 -12.62 8.95
CA LYS A 61 0.67 -12.06 9.04
C LYS A 61 -0.41 -13.12 8.87
N LYS A 62 -0.25 -14.05 7.93
CA LYS A 62 -1.17 -15.18 7.73
C LYS A 62 -1.31 -16.03 8.99
N ARG A 63 -0.21 -16.29 9.70
CA ARG A 63 -0.22 -16.99 11.00
C ARG A 63 -0.97 -16.20 12.07
N LEU A 64 -0.73 -14.90 12.18
CA LEU A 64 -1.41 -14.02 13.14
C LEU A 64 -2.92 -13.89 12.84
N ALA A 65 -3.29 -13.89 11.56
CA ALA A 65 -4.68 -13.80 11.10
C ALA A 65 -5.55 -15.00 11.51
N ALA A 66 -4.97 -16.10 11.97
CA ALA A 66 -5.70 -17.26 12.49
C ALA A 66 -6.61 -16.92 13.70
N GLU A 67 -6.36 -15.80 14.38
CA GLU A 67 -7.20 -15.33 15.49
C GLU A 67 -8.38 -14.44 15.04
N SER A 68 -8.48 -14.13 13.73
CA SER A 68 -9.55 -13.33 13.16
C SER A 68 -10.92 -13.99 13.28
N ARG A 69 -11.95 -13.17 13.42
CA ARG A 69 -13.37 -13.57 13.44
C ARG A 69 -14.09 -13.31 12.12
N CYS A 70 -13.42 -12.65 11.17
CA CYS A 70 -13.91 -12.39 9.83
C CYS A 70 -12.86 -12.82 8.80
N ASP A 71 -13.22 -12.82 7.51
CA ASP A 71 -12.29 -13.18 6.45
C ASP A 71 -11.13 -12.17 6.37
N VAL A 72 -9.93 -12.66 6.07
CA VAL A 72 -8.72 -11.85 5.94
C VAL A 72 -8.04 -12.15 4.61
N ALA A 73 -7.73 -11.10 3.86
CA ALA A 73 -6.80 -11.15 2.76
C ALA A 73 -5.53 -10.34 3.09
N LEU A 74 -4.47 -10.53 2.30
CA LEU A 74 -3.19 -9.85 2.52
C LEU A 74 -2.68 -9.19 1.25
N HIS A 75 -2.08 -8.01 1.43
CA HIS A 75 -1.14 -7.39 0.50
C HIS A 75 0.29 -7.77 0.91
N GLY A 76 1.16 -8.01 -0.08
CA GLY A 76 2.61 -8.06 0.16
C GLY A 76 3.20 -6.66 0.24
N SER A 77 4.47 -6.54 0.61
CA SER A 77 5.22 -5.27 0.55
C SER A 77 6.67 -5.53 0.19
N VAL A 78 7.23 -4.67 -0.66
CA VAL A 78 8.66 -4.69 -1.00
C VAL A 78 9.27 -3.35 -0.63
N VAL A 79 10.33 -3.38 0.17
CA VAL A 79 11.05 -2.18 0.64
C VAL A 79 12.32 -1.96 -0.17
N SER A 80 13.06 -3.02 -0.49
CA SER A 80 14.30 -2.96 -1.28
C SER A 80 14.33 -4.08 -2.31
N TRP A 81 15.03 -3.84 -3.42
CA TRP A 81 15.25 -4.85 -4.45
C TRP A 81 16.51 -5.69 -4.18
N ASP A 82 16.38 -7.01 -4.34
CA ASP A 82 17.48 -7.94 -4.55
C ASP A 82 17.06 -9.02 -5.57
N GLU A 83 18.00 -9.87 -5.98
CA GLU A 83 17.77 -10.90 -7.00
C GLU A 83 16.79 -12.01 -6.56
N THR A 84 16.43 -12.08 -5.28
CA THR A 84 15.44 -13.04 -4.76
C THR A 84 14.01 -12.52 -4.85
N VAL A 85 13.82 -11.19 -4.97
CA VAL A 85 12.50 -10.56 -4.98
C VAL A 85 11.56 -11.13 -6.04
N PRO A 86 11.95 -11.36 -7.32
CA PRO A 86 11.05 -11.95 -8.31
C PRO A 86 10.49 -13.32 -7.89
N TRP A 87 11.34 -14.19 -7.35
CA TRP A 87 10.91 -15.49 -6.85
C TRP A 87 9.96 -15.36 -5.65
N GLN A 88 10.24 -14.43 -4.73
CA GLN A 88 9.36 -14.19 -3.60
C GLN A 88 7.98 -13.68 -4.04
N LEU A 89 7.92 -12.79 -5.05
CA LEU A 89 6.67 -12.32 -5.62
C LEU A 89 5.86 -13.45 -6.27
N GLU A 90 6.53 -14.42 -6.91
CA GLU A 90 5.87 -15.64 -7.41
C GLU A 90 5.29 -16.49 -6.28
N GLN A 91 6.03 -16.64 -5.17
CA GLN A 91 5.53 -17.36 -4.01
C GLN A 91 4.33 -16.64 -3.38
N LEU A 92 4.37 -15.31 -3.28
CA LEU A 92 3.22 -14.52 -2.82
C LEU A 92 2.01 -14.73 -3.72
N ALA A 93 2.18 -14.72 -5.05
CA ALA A 93 1.09 -14.99 -5.98
C ALA A 93 0.53 -16.42 -5.84
N ALA A 94 1.38 -17.41 -5.56
CA ALA A 94 0.99 -18.79 -5.25
C ALA A 94 0.19 -18.89 -3.94
N GLU A 95 0.53 -18.07 -2.94
CA GLU A 95 -0.23 -17.89 -1.69
C GLU A 95 -1.52 -17.06 -1.87
N GLY A 96 -1.82 -16.60 -3.09
CA GLY A 96 -3.01 -15.79 -3.40
C GLY A 96 -2.82 -14.28 -3.23
N VAL A 97 -1.64 -13.82 -2.85
CA VAL A 97 -1.29 -12.41 -2.66
C VAL A 97 -0.77 -11.83 -3.97
N ARG A 98 -1.65 -11.17 -4.73
CA ARG A 98 -1.34 -10.54 -6.04
C ARG A 98 -1.30 -9.01 -5.98
N SER A 99 -1.12 -8.44 -4.81
CA SER A 99 -0.99 -7.00 -4.66
C SER A 99 0.16 -6.67 -3.72
N VAL A 100 0.98 -5.70 -4.14
CA VAL A 100 2.22 -5.34 -3.46
C VAL A 100 2.20 -3.86 -3.13
N LYS A 101 2.30 -3.54 -1.84
CA LYS A 101 2.40 -2.19 -1.32
C LYS A 101 3.84 -1.70 -1.38
N MET A 102 4.00 -0.46 -1.80
CA MET A 102 5.26 0.27 -1.79
C MET A 102 5.05 1.69 -1.25
N TYR A 103 6.14 2.29 -0.79
CA TYR A 103 6.15 3.62 -0.18
C TYR A 103 7.17 4.50 -0.89
N THR A 104 6.75 5.71 -1.29
CA THR A 104 7.65 6.75 -1.82
C THR A 104 8.15 7.70 -0.73
N THR A 105 7.80 7.43 0.53
CA THR A 105 8.17 8.21 1.73
C THR A 105 8.51 7.31 2.90
N ASN A 106 9.06 7.90 3.96
CA ASN A 106 9.57 7.25 5.18
C ASN A 106 10.99 6.71 4.95
N ARG A 107 11.88 7.56 4.45
CA ARG A 107 13.30 7.25 4.24
C ARG A 107 13.94 6.65 5.50
N GLY A 108 14.74 5.59 5.29
CA GLY A 108 15.37 4.84 6.38
C GLY A 108 14.44 3.81 7.05
N SER A 109 13.19 3.71 6.62
CA SER A 109 12.25 2.68 7.05
C SER A 109 11.63 1.97 5.84
N THR A 110 10.41 2.33 5.43
CA THR A 110 9.68 1.60 4.39
C THR A 110 9.83 2.17 2.98
N MET A 111 10.47 3.34 2.83
CA MET A 111 10.65 3.97 1.52
C MET A 111 11.47 3.08 0.58
N ALA A 112 10.89 2.79 -0.58
CA ALA A 112 11.58 2.15 -1.70
C ALA A 112 12.14 3.22 -2.65
N ASP A 113 13.28 2.93 -3.27
CA ASP A 113 13.79 3.78 -4.34
C ASP A 113 13.03 3.55 -5.66
N GLY A 114 13.21 4.48 -6.61
CA GLY A 114 12.53 4.44 -7.90
C GLY A 114 12.87 3.20 -8.74
N ASP A 115 14.09 2.67 -8.63
CA ASP A 115 14.50 1.45 -9.35
C ASP A 115 13.75 0.22 -8.82
N THR A 116 13.66 0.08 -7.50
CA THR A 116 12.88 -0.96 -6.83
C THR A 116 11.42 -0.87 -7.23
N ILE A 117 10.82 0.33 -7.23
CA ILE A 117 9.42 0.53 -7.65
C ILE A 117 9.21 0.10 -9.11
N LEU A 118 10.07 0.53 -10.03
CA LEU A 118 9.99 0.16 -11.44
C LEU A 118 10.10 -1.35 -11.67
N LYS A 119 11.02 -2.02 -10.97
CA LYS A 119 11.21 -3.47 -11.08
C LYS A 119 10.02 -4.24 -10.51
N VAL A 120 9.50 -3.83 -9.36
CA VAL A 120 8.28 -4.43 -8.79
C VAL A 120 7.07 -4.20 -9.71
N MET A 121 6.90 -3.01 -10.28
CA MET A 121 5.81 -2.74 -11.24
C MET A 121 5.85 -3.69 -12.45
N ARG A 122 7.04 -3.98 -13.00
CA ARG A 122 7.19 -4.97 -14.09
C ARG A 122 6.79 -6.38 -13.65
N GLU A 123 7.19 -6.79 -12.46
CA GLU A 123 6.79 -8.09 -11.91
C GLU A 123 5.27 -8.16 -11.68
N MET A 124 4.65 -7.08 -11.21
CA MET A 124 3.19 -7.04 -11.04
C MET A 124 2.44 -7.16 -12.38
N VAL A 125 2.97 -6.61 -13.48
CA VAL A 125 2.42 -6.87 -14.83
C VAL A 125 2.54 -8.35 -15.18
N ARG A 126 3.72 -8.93 -14.99
CA ARG A 126 4.00 -10.34 -15.32
C ARG A 126 3.10 -11.31 -14.52
N LEU A 127 2.80 -10.96 -13.27
CA LEU A 127 2.04 -11.77 -12.33
C LEU A 127 0.52 -11.48 -12.32
N ASP A 128 0.03 -10.64 -13.23
CA ASP A 128 -1.37 -10.18 -13.27
C ASP A 128 -1.84 -9.65 -11.90
N GLY A 129 -1.02 -8.78 -11.32
CA GLY A 129 -1.24 -8.21 -10.00
C GLY A 129 -1.20 -6.68 -9.98
N LEU A 130 -1.37 -6.11 -8.79
CA LEU A 130 -1.62 -4.68 -8.58
C LEU A 130 -0.55 -4.04 -7.68
N THR A 131 0.05 -2.95 -8.12
CA THR A 131 0.97 -2.17 -7.28
C THR A 131 0.20 -1.14 -6.46
N TYR A 132 0.26 -1.24 -5.13
CA TYR A 132 -0.29 -0.27 -4.19
C TYR A 132 0.78 0.75 -3.83
N ILE A 133 0.44 2.03 -3.85
CA ILE A 133 1.41 3.11 -3.64
C ILE A 133 0.94 4.05 -2.54
N HIS A 134 1.75 4.15 -1.48
CA HIS A 134 1.73 5.29 -0.57
C HIS A 134 2.50 6.42 -1.26
N ALA A 135 1.77 7.37 -1.85
CA ALA A 135 2.33 8.40 -2.71
C ALA A 135 2.52 9.72 -1.97
N GLU A 136 3.71 9.93 -1.40
CA GLU A 136 4.15 11.24 -0.92
C GLU A 136 5.63 11.44 -1.21
N HIS A 137 6.04 12.68 -1.51
CA HIS A 137 7.39 13.00 -1.92
C HIS A 137 8.29 13.30 -0.71
N ASP A 138 9.09 12.31 -0.33
CA ASP A 138 9.92 12.31 0.87
C ASP A 138 10.84 13.54 1.00
N PRO A 139 11.56 14.01 -0.04
CA PRO A 139 12.40 15.22 0.09
C PRO A 139 11.63 16.47 0.51
N ILE A 140 10.39 16.65 0.04
CA ILE A 140 9.55 17.82 0.40
C ILE A 140 9.14 17.70 1.87
N ILE A 141 8.71 16.50 2.29
CA ILE A 141 8.32 16.23 3.68
C ILE A 141 9.49 16.43 4.63
N ALA A 142 10.68 15.95 4.27
CA ALA A 142 11.88 16.09 5.08
C ALA A 142 12.26 17.57 5.28
N ASP A 143 12.34 18.35 4.21
CA ASP A 143 12.63 19.79 4.26
C ASP A 143 11.57 20.56 5.09
N CYS A 144 10.28 20.30 4.85
CA CYS A 144 9.21 20.93 5.64
C CYS A 144 9.27 20.54 7.12
N THR A 145 9.59 19.28 7.43
CA THR A 145 9.72 18.80 8.82
C THR A 145 10.90 19.47 9.52
N GLU A 146 12.05 19.61 8.85
CA GLU A 146 13.23 20.28 9.38
C GLU A 146 12.97 21.76 9.65
N GLN A 147 12.29 22.46 8.75
CA GLN A 147 11.89 23.87 8.95
C GLN A 147 10.95 24.03 10.15
N HIS A 148 9.93 23.18 10.29
CA HIS A 148 9.04 23.23 11.46
C HIS A 148 9.80 22.96 12.77
N ALA A 149 10.74 22.01 12.77
CA ALA A 149 11.57 21.72 13.93
C ALA A 149 12.48 22.91 14.29
N ALA A 150 13.10 23.57 13.31
CA ALA A 150 13.92 24.75 13.51
C ALA A 150 13.13 25.93 14.10
N ASP A 151 11.85 26.05 13.76
CA ASP A 151 10.94 27.06 14.29
C ASP A 151 10.31 26.69 15.64
N GLY A 152 10.70 25.57 16.25
CA GLY A 152 10.13 25.07 17.51
C GLY A 152 8.71 24.51 17.39
N ARG A 153 8.21 24.32 16.16
CA ARG A 153 6.86 23.81 15.83
C ARG A 153 6.85 22.28 15.82
N ILE A 154 7.13 21.67 16.97
CA ILE A 154 7.29 20.21 17.15
C ILE A 154 6.04 19.49 17.69
N GLY A 155 4.95 20.22 17.95
CA GLY A 155 3.68 19.68 18.41
C GLY A 155 2.92 18.87 17.34
N ILE A 156 2.05 17.95 17.77
CA ILE A 156 1.25 17.09 16.88
C ILE A 156 0.29 17.89 15.98
N ASP A 157 -0.11 19.07 16.45
CA ASP A 157 -0.94 20.03 15.70
C ASP A 157 -0.24 20.55 14.45
N HIS A 158 1.09 20.48 14.37
CA HIS A 158 1.86 20.88 13.18
C HIS A 158 2.10 19.76 12.17
N LEU A 159 1.79 18.49 12.51
CA LEU A 159 2.10 17.34 11.67
C LEU A 159 1.53 17.45 10.25
N HIS A 160 0.30 17.94 10.12
CA HIS A 160 -0.33 18.10 8.81
C HIS A 160 0.41 19.12 7.93
N SER A 161 0.99 20.16 8.54
CA SER A 161 1.73 21.21 7.83
C SER A 161 3.10 20.78 7.34
N THR A 162 3.65 19.67 7.86
CA THR A 162 4.92 19.12 7.35
C THR A 162 4.75 18.27 6.09
N ARG A 163 3.50 18.01 5.68
CA ARG A 163 3.14 17.16 4.53
C ARG A 163 2.19 17.91 3.59
N PRO A 164 2.68 18.96 2.89
CA PRO A 164 1.84 19.78 2.03
C PRO A 164 1.25 18.96 0.88
N GLU A 165 0.11 19.40 0.32
CA GLU A 165 -0.58 18.70 -0.78
C GLU A 165 0.32 18.41 -1.98
N LEU A 166 1.27 19.32 -2.25
CA LEU A 166 2.26 19.18 -3.33
C LEU A 166 3.11 17.91 -3.20
N ALA A 167 3.38 17.43 -1.97
CA ALA A 167 4.14 16.22 -1.75
C ALA A 167 3.40 14.97 -2.24
N GLU A 168 2.08 14.88 -2.01
CA GLU A 168 1.24 13.81 -2.57
C GLU A 168 1.15 13.94 -4.10
N GLU A 169 0.86 15.14 -4.60
CA GLU A 169 0.67 15.43 -6.02
C GLU A 169 1.86 15.01 -6.90
N ILE A 170 3.08 15.37 -6.53
CA ILE A 170 4.25 15.05 -7.36
C ILE A 170 4.55 13.55 -7.34
N SER A 171 4.42 12.89 -6.19
CA SER A 171 4.61 11.44 -6.08
C SER A 171 3.58 10.67 -6.91
N VAL A 172 2.32 11.12 -6.92
CA VAL A 172 1.29 10.55 -7.80
C VAL A 172 1.68 10.68 -9.28
N LYS A 173 2.14 11.85 -9.72
CA LYS A 173 2.56 12.07 -11.12
C LYS A 173 3.74 11.21 -11.53
N GLU A 174 4.77 11.14 -10.71
CA GLU A 174 5.96 10.30 -10.96
C GLU A 174 5.57 8.82 -11.03
N THR A 175 4.73 8.38 -10.10
CA THR A 175 4.19 7.01 -10.09
C THR A 175 3.36 6.71 -11.33
N LEU A 176 2.52 7.65 -11.79
CA LEU A 176 1.75 7.48 -13.03
C LEU A 176 2.65 7.38 -14.26
N ALA A 177 3.74 8.16 -14.32
CA ALA A 177 4.72 8.05 -15.40
C ALA A 177 5.43 6.69 -15.40
N MET A 178 5.79 6.17 -14.22
CA MET A 178 6.33 4.81 -14.07
C MET A 178 5.31 3.73 -14.50
N ALA A 179 4.04 3.91 -14.14
CA ALA A 179 2.96 3.00 -14.54
C ALA A 179 2.73 3.02 -16.06
N GLU A 180 2.74 4.19 -16.69
CA GLU A 180 2.63 4.33 -18.15
C GLU A 180 3.82 3.65 -18.87
N TYR A 181 5.02 3.84 -18.35
CA TYR A 181 6.23 3.22 -18.92
C TYR A 181 6.25 1.69 -18.77
N THR A 182 5.79 1.16 -17.65
CA THR A 182 5.82 -0.29 -17.36
C THR A 182 4.57 -1.03 -17.84
N GLY A 183 3.45 -0.32 -18.05
CA GLY A 183 2.13 -0.91 -18.26
C GLY A 183 1.48 -1.44 -16.98
N ALA A 184 2.04 -1.15 -15.81
CA ALA A 184 1.56 -1.68 -14.53
C ALA A 184 0.23 -1.03 -14.10
N PRO A 185 -0.74 -1.81 -13.62
CA PRO A 185 -1.87 -1.25 -12.90
C PRO A 185 -1.40 -0.74 -11.54
N VAL A 186 -1.85 0.45 -11.16
CA VAL A 186 -1.49 1.10 -9.90
C VAL A 186 -2.74 1.49 -9.10
N TYR A 187 -2.65 1.35 -7.79
CA TYR A 187 -3.66 1.77 -6.82
C TYR A 187 -3.03 2.73 -5.80
N PHE A 188 -3.51 3.98 -5.78
CA PHE A 188 -3.10 4.96 -4.79
C PHE A 188 -3.94 4.82 -3.52
N VAL A 189 -3.28 4.50 -2.41
CA VAL A 189 -3.96 4.39 -1.11
C VAL A 189 -4.19 5.75 -0.47
N HIS A 190 -5.16 5.81 0.45
CA HIS A 190 -5.43 6.93 1.36
C HIS A 190 -5.20 8.33 0.76
N GLN A 191 -5.84 8.58 -0.38
CA GLN A 191 -5.79 9.88 -1.03
C GLN A 191 -6.43 10.93 -0.12
N SER A 192 -5.65 11.94 0.26
CA SER A 192 -6.04 12.93 1.27
C SER A 192 -6.22 14.33 0.70
N THR A 193 -5.72 14.56 -0.51
CA THR A 193 -5.87 15.82 -1.25
C THR A 193 -6.97 15.75 -2.30
N PRO A 194 -7.57 16.88 -2.68
CA PRO A 194 -8.49 16.93 -3.81
C PRO A 194 -7.82 16.42 -5.08
N ALA A 195 -8.41 15.39 -5.69
CA ALA A 195 -7.83 14.67 -6.82
C ALA A 195 -7.84 15.47 -8.14
N ARG A 196 -7.16 16.62 -8.18
CA ARG A 196 -7.02 17.45 -9.40
C ARG A 196 -6.43 16.65 -10.56
N TRP A 197 -5.58 15.66 -10.27
CA TRP A 197 -4.93 14.77 -11.25
C TRP A 197 -5.85 13.72 -11.87
N ILE A 198 -6.88 13.27 -11.14
CA ILE A 198 -7.84 12.26 -11.64
C ILE A 198 -8.70 12.83 -12.79
N TRP A 199 -8.88 14.15 -12.80
CA TRP A 199 -9.68 14.87 -13.80
C TRP A 199 -8.87 15.52 -14.92
N SER A 200 -7.53 15.49 -14.83
CA SER A 200 -6.68 15.86 -15.96
C SER A 200 -6.87 14.84 -17.09
N PRO A 201 -7.01 15.27 -18.37
CA PRO A 201 -7.22 14.35 -19.47
C PRO A 201 -6.10 13.31 -19.50
N ARG A 202 -6.46 12.04 -19.33
CA ARG A 202 -5.50 10.93 -19.39
C ARG A 202 -4.85 10.91 -20.77
N PRO A 203 -3.53 10.68 -20.88
CA PRO A 203 -2.91 10.45 -22.18
C PRO A 203 -3.61 9.27 -22.89
N ALA A 204 -3.82 9.42 -24.19
CA ALA A 204 -4.49 8.42 -25.00
C ALA A 204 -3.68 7.11 -25.00
N GLY A 205 -4.14 6.09 -24.28
CA GLY A 205 -3.49 4.77 -24.25
C GLY A 205 -3.42 4.09 -22.88
N ALA A 206 -3.68 4.81 -21.77
CA ALA A 206 -3.66 4.20 -20.44
C ALA A 206 -4.71 3.07 -20.33
N ALA A 207 -4.28 1.90 -19.87
CA ALA A 207 -5.13 0.72 -19.71
C ALA A 207 -6.39 1.07 -18.89
N ARG A 208 -7.56 0.72 -19.45
CA ARG A 208 -8.82 0.79 -18.73
C ARG A 208 -8.78 -0.25 -17.61
N TRP A 209 -9.25 0.11 -16.42
CA TRP A 209 -9.69 -0.90 -15.45
C TRP A 209 -10.62 -1.87 -16.20
N PRO A 210 -10.38 -3.19 -16.18
CA PRO A 210 -11.26 -4.12 -16.87
C PRO A 210 -12.65 -4.00 -16.24
N THR A 211 -13.61 -3.48 -17.00
CA THR A 211 -15.03 -3.67 -16.70
C THR A 211 -15.27 -5.17 -16.61
N PRO A 212 -15.98 -5.68 -15.57
CA PRO A 212 -16.28 -7.11 -15.47
C PRO A 212 -16.92 -7.57 -16.78
N ARG A 213 -16.29 -8.52 -17.47
CA ARG A 213 -16.90 -9.14 -18.65
C ARG A 213 -18.20 -9.76 -18.17
N ARG A 214 -19.32 -9.36 -18.76
CA ARG A 214 -20.61 -10.06 -18.60
C ARG A 214 -20.36 -11.53 -18.90
N VAL A 215 -20.46 -12.38 -17.89
CA VAL A 215 -20.55 -13.82 -18.07
C VAL A 215 -21.78 -14.07 -18.93
N ARG A 216 -21.58 -14.49 -20.17
CA ARG A 216 -22.65 -15.06 -20.98
C ARG A 216 -22.91 -16.46 -20.43
N THR A 217 -23.99 -16.60 -19.68
CA THR A 217 -24.58 -17.90 -19.37
C THR A 217 -25.11 -18.49 -20.67
N THR A 218 -24.51 -19.58 -21.13
CA THR A 218 -25.18 -20.59 -21.95
C THR A 218 -25.85 -21.59 -21.03
#